data_AF-A0A6C2UAH9-F1
#
_entry.id   AF-A0A6C2UAH9-F1
#
_cell.length_a   1.000
_cell.length_b   1.000
_cell.length_c   1.000
_cell.angle_alpha   90.00
_cell.angle_beta   90.00
_cell.angle_gamma   90.00
#
_symmetry.space_group_name_H-M   'P 1'
#
loop_
_entity.id
_entity.type
_entity.pdbx_description
1 polymer ?
#
loop_
_entity_poly.entity_id
_entity_poly.type
_entity_poly.pdbx_seq_one_letter_code
_entity_poly.pdbx_strand_id
1 'polypeptide(L)'
;MKIEWWKWARRGALAAIAAFCVIGLTGCDEDSEDSDDSEVEVVGTWYITTDGSSSQSIVFNYDGSISMPGDDEFVSGTYLFTEDDDEYSITIFWTRQEEDDDGDVEATYTMTCIGAVTDGYMYGSWSELEDDGSTSSGSWEATEA
;
A
#
# COMPACT_ATOMS: atom_id res chain seq x y z
N MET A 1 -27.89 12.50 22.80
CA MET A 1 -26.68 12.19 22.02
C MET A 1 -26.98 10.98 21.14
N LYS A 2 -26.98 11.16 19.82
CA LYS A 2 -27.15 10.06 18.86
C LYS A 2 -25.75 9.50 18.59
N ILE A 3 -25.48 8.31 19.09
CA ILE A 3 -24.24 7.58 18.77
C ILE A 3 -24.39 7.09 17.34
N GLU A 4 -23.46 7.46 16.47
CA GLU A 4 -23.48 7.11 15.05
C GLU A 4 -22.97 5.68 14.86
N TRP A 5 -23.90 4.73 14.66
CA TRP A 5 -23.63 3.29 14.53
C TRP A 5 -22.70 2.95 13.35
N TRP A 6 -22.55 3.85 12.38
CA TRP A 6 -21.71 3.65 11.20
C TRP A 6 -20.21 3.65 11.51
N LYS A 7 -19.77 4.29 12.61
CA LYS A 7 -18.36 4.28 13.02
C LYS A 7 -17.89 2.91 13.55
N TRP A 8 -18.81 2.05 14.01
CA TRP A 8 -18.47 0.71 14.49
C TRP A 8 -18.35 -0.34 13.38
N ALA A 9 -19.07 -0.17 12.27
CA ALA A 9 -19.03 -1.11 11.15
C ALA A 9 -17.67 -1.12 10.42
N ARG A 10 -17.00 0.04 10.32
CA ARG A 10 -15.70 0.16 9.62
C ARG A 10 -14.56 -0.59 10.33
N ARG A 11 -14.61 -0.71 11.66
CA ARG A 11 -13.61 -1.48 12.43
C ARG A 11 -13.82 -3.00 12.37
N GLY A 12 -14.99 -3.48 11.94
CA GLY A 12 -15.28 -4.90 11.82
C GLY A 12 -14.79 -5.54 10.51
N ALA A 13 -14.68 -4.75 9.43
CA ALA A 13 -14.34 -5.27 8.10
C ALA A 13 -12.84 -5.59 7.93
N LEU A 14 -11.94 -4.87 8.62
CA LEU A 14 -10.48 -5.09 8.54
C LEU A 14 -10.03 -6.41 9.18
N ALA A 15 -10.79 -6.98 10.12
CA ALA A 15 -10.40 -8.23 10.80
C ALA A 15 -10.66 -9.50 9.97
N ALA A 16 -11.47 -9.43 8.90
CA ALA A 16 -11.87 -10.63 8.15
C ALA A 16 -10.85 -11.04 7.06
N ILE A 17 -10.01 -10.12 6.58
CA ILE A 17 -9.04 -10.40 5.51
C ILE A 17 -7.82 -11.17 6.05
N ALA A 18 -7.44 -10.96 7.32
CA ALA A 18 -6.30 -11.64 7.93
C ALA A 18 -6.53 -13.13 8.25
N ALA A 19 -7.78 -13.61 8.24
CA ALA A 19 -8.10 -14.98 8.64
C ALA A 19 -8.04 -16.01 7.50
N PHE A 20 -7.95 -15.58 6.23
CA PHE A 20 -7.93 -16.49 5.07
C PHE A 20 -6.52 -16.89 4.59
N CYS A 21 -5.45 -16.26 5.10
CA CYS A 21 -4.09 -16.46 4.58
C CYS A 21 -3.21 -17.47 5.35
N VAL A 22 -3.77 -18.25 6.31
CA VAL A 22 -2.96 -19.16 7.15
C VAL A 22 -2.90 -20.61 6.61
N ILE A 23 -3.54 -20.92 5.47
CA ILE A 23 -3.52 -22.27 4.90
C ILE A 23 -2.77 -22.22 3.56
N GLY A 24 -1.45 -22.34 3.60
CA GLY A 24 -0.66 -22.34 2.35
C GLY A 24 0.81 -22.78 2.41
N LEU A 25 1.40 -23.07 3.58
CA LEU A 25 2.83 -23.42 3.63
C LEU A 25 3.09 -24.75 4.36
N THR A 26 2.64 -25.85 3.76
CA THR A 26 3.30 -27.16 3.93
C THR A 26 3.30 -27.89 2.59
N GLY A 27 4.22 -27.52 1.70
CA GLY A 27 4.60 -28.29 0.51
C GLY A 27 6.10 -28.09 0.33
N CYS A 28 6.90 -28.97 0.91
CA CYS A 28 7.49 -30.15 0.25
C CYS A 28 8.85 -29.77 -0.34
N ASP A 29 9.85 -30.21 0.39
CA ASP A 29 11.28 -30.20 0.12
C ASP A 29 11.63 -30.98 -1.16
N GLU A 30 12.88 -30.76 -1.61
CA GLU A 30 13.70 -31.57 -2.52
C GLU A 30 13.77 -31.20 -4.01
N ASP A 31 14.98 -30.74 -4.37
CA ASP A 31 15.69 -30.80 -5.66
C ASP A 31 15.23 -29.88 -6.80
N SER A 32 15.99 -28.79 -7.03
CA SER A 32 16.41 -28.33 -8.37
C SER A 32 17.49 -27.25 -8.27
N GLU A 33 18.50 -27.39 -9.13
CA GLU A 33 19.78 -26.70 -9.17
C GLU A 33 19.68 -25.30 -9.80
N ASP A 34 20.51 -24.35 -9.33
CA ASP A 34 20.91 -23.08 -9.97
C ASP A 34 19.91 -22.48 -11.00
N SER A 35 18.79 -21.98 -10.50
CA SER A 35 18.12 -20.85 -11.14
C SER A 35 18.59 -19.60 -10.41
N ASP A 36 19.07 -18.60 -11.15
CA ASP A 36 19.13 -17.20 -10.71
C ASP A 36 17.67 -16.74 -10.56
N ASP A 37 16.99 -17.33 -9.57
CA ASP A 37 15.62 -17.08 -9.17
C ASP A 37 15.69 -15.75 -8.41
N SER A 38 15.71 -14.67 -9.17
CA SER A 38 15.60 -13.33 -8.62
C SER A 38 14.22 -13.23 -7.98
N GLU A 39 14.13 -13.63 -6.72
CA GLU A 39 12.95 -13.42 -5.88
C GLU A 39 12.60 -11.93 -5.97
N VAL A 40 11.39 -11.61 -6.45
CA VAL A 40 10.95 -10.21 -6.56
C VAL A 40 10.72 -9.67 -5.15
N GLU A 41 11.68 -8.92 -4.63
CA GLU A 41 11.60 -8.30 -3.30
C GLU A 41 10.97 -6.90 -3.40
N VAL A 42 9.87 -6.69 -2.65
CA VAL A 42 9.22 -5.37 -2.52
C VAL A 42 9.79 -4.55 -1.37
N VAL A 43 10.35 -5.22 -0.35
CA VAL A 43 10.85 -4.58 0.86
C VAL A 43 12.05 -3.71 0.53
N GLY A 44 12.00 -2.45 0.95
CA GLY A 44 13.04 -1.50 0.61
C GLY A 44 12.52 -0.10 0.38
N THR A 45 13.39 0.76 -0.15
CA THR A 45 13.06 2.15 -0.50
C THR A 45 12.75 2.24 -1.99
N TRP A 46 11.66 2.91 -2.31
CA TRP A 46 11.17 3.11 -3.67
C TRP A 46 10.88 4.58 -3.91
N TYR A 47 11.05 5.04 -5.14
CA TYR A 47 10.66 6.36 -5.58
C TYR A 47 9.34 6.27 -6.36
N ILE A 48 8.23 6.69 -5.74
CA ILE A 48 6.90 6.67 -6.35
C ILE A 48 6.60 7.99 -7.06
N THR A 49 6.01 7.90 -8.24
CA THR A 49 5.58 9.03 -9.07
C THR A 49 4.11 8.87 -9.42
N THR A 50 3.30 9.91 -9.24
CA THR A 50 1.89 9.95 -9.62
C THR A 50 1.67 10.90 -10.80
N ASP A 51 1.05 10.41 -11.87
CA ASP A 51 0.67 11.19 -13.05
C ASP A 51 1.80 12.08 -13.63
N GLY A 52 3.05 11.60 -13.56
CA GLY A 52 4.24 12.32 -14.04
C GLY A 52 4.72 13.49 -13.15
N SER A 53 4.28 13.53 -11.90
CA SER A 53 4.71 14.51 -10.89
C SER A 53 6.12 14.24 -10.37
N SER A 54 6.61 15.05 -9.43
CA SER A 54 7.86 14.78 -8.71
C SER A 54 7.77 13.49 -7.91
N SER A 55 8.83 12.68 -7.93
CA SER A 55 8.89 11.43 -7.18
C SER A 55 9.03 11.67 -5.66
N GLN A 56 8.35 10.85 -4.87
CA GLN A 56 8.44 10.81 -3.41
C GLN A 56 9.06 9.48 -2.97
N SER A 57 9.81 9.46 -1.85
CA SER A 57 10.31 8.20 -1.30
C SER A 57 9.25 7.50 -0.44
N ILE A 58 9.02 6.22 -0.70
CA ILE A 58 8.23 5.32 0.12
C ILE A 58 9.11 4.14 0.57
N VAL A 59 8.95 3.69 1.80
CA VAL A 59 9.65 2.53 2.36
C VAL A 59 8.64 1.44 2.66
N PHE A 60 8.79 0.26 2.04
CA PHE A 60 8.02 -0.93 2.37
C PHE A 60 8.79 -1.74 3.42
N ASN A 61 8.16 -2.00 4.56
CA ASN A 61 8.79 -2.71 5.68
C ASN A 61 8.39 -4.20 5.69
N TYR A 62 9.26 -5.08 6.18
CA TYR A 62 8.99 -6.53 6.30
C TYR A 62 7.70 -6.89 7.09
N ASP A 63 7.20 -5.99 7.93
CA ASP A 63 5.97 -6.21 8.71
C ASP A 63 4.68 -5.85 7.95
N GLY A 64 4.77 -5.48 6.68
CA GLY A 64 3.64 -5.06 5.85
C GLY A 64 3.22 -3.60 6.05
N SER A 65 3.92 -2.84 6.90
CA SER A 65 3.72 -1.40 7.01
C SER A 65 4.50 -0.63 5.95
N ILE A 66 4.11 0.63 5.73
CA ILE A 66 4.90 1.57 4.92
C ILE A 66 5.33 2.78 5.74
N SER A 67 6.35 3.48 5.26
CA SER A 67 6.75 4.79 5.78
C SER A 67 7.07 5.74 4.63
N MET A 68 6.76 7.03 4.79
CA MET A 68 7.06 8.08 3.80
C MET A 68 7.96 9.12 4.46
N PRO A 69 9.29 8.97 4.35
CA PRO A 69 10.23 9.89 5.00
C PRO A 69 10.06 11.34 4.51
N GLY A 70 9.92 12.26 5.45
CA GLY A 70 9.80 13.70 5.14
C GLY A 70 8.41 14.14 4.68
N ASP A 71 7.41 13.26 4.78
CA ASP A 71 6.00 13.59 4.61
C ASP A 71 5.37 13.73 6.00
N ASP A 72 5.09 14.97 6.40
CA ASP A 72 4.45 15.32 7.67
C ASP A 72 2.92 15.13 7.64
N GLU A 73 2.33 15.04 6.45
CA GLU A 73 0.92 14.73 6.26
C GLU A 73 0.66 13.21 6.40
N PHE A 74 1.66 12.36 6.20
CA PHE A 74 1.54 10.91 6.31
C PHE A 74 1.19 10.46 7.74
N VAL A 75 0.07 9.76 7.87
CA VAL A 75 -0.41 9.23 9.16
C VAL A 75 -0.02 7.77 9.34
N SER A 76 -0.38 6.93 8.38
CA SER A 76 -0.14 5.48 8.44
C SER A 76 -0.41 4.83 7.09
N GLY A 77 0.19 3.66 6.87
CA GLY A 77 -0.13 2.84 5.72
C GLY A 77 0.39 1.41 5.83
N THR A 78 -0.11 0.58 4.93
CA THR A 78 0.21 -0.84 4.82
C THR A 78 0.24 -1.26 3.36
N TYR A 79 0.91 -2.36 3.06
CA TYR A 79 0.84 -2.97 1.75
C TYR A 79 0.57 -4.47 1.86
N LEU A 80 0.04 -5.02 0.77
CA LEU A 80 -0.12 -6.44 0.53
C LEU A 80 0.57 -6.75 -0.79
N PHE A 81 1.57 -7.62 -0.73
CA PHE A 81 2.22 -8.19 -1.90
C PHE A 81 1.71 -9.62 -2.11
N THR A 82 1.39 -9.96 -3.35
CA THR A 82 0.92 -11.30 -3.72
C THR A 82 1.67 -11.80 -4.93
N GLU A 83 2.06 -13.06 -4.87
CA GLU A 83 2.65 -13.81 -5.97
C GLU A 83 1.63 -14.87 -6.43
N ASP A 84 1.33 -14.90 -7.73
CA ASP A 84 0.44 -15.89 -8.35
C ASP A 84 1.07 -16.41 -9.66
N ASP A 85 1.55 -17.66 -9.63
CA ASP A 85 2.30 -18.35 -10.69
C ASP A 85 3.55 -17.58 -11.18
N ASP A 86 3.36 -16.58 -12.04
CA ASP A 86 4.39 -15.73 -12.66
C ASP A 86 4.01 -14.22 -12.62
N GLU A 87 2.95 -13.87 -11.91
CA GLU A 87 2.44 -12.50 -11.78
C GLU A 87 2.59 -12.00 -10.34
N TYR A 88 3.28 -10.87 -10.19
CA TYR A 88 3.44 -10.20 -8.91
C TYR A 88 2.54 -8.97 -8.85
N SER A 89 1.68 -8.92 -7.84
CA SER A 89 0.76 -7.81 -7.63
C SER A 89 0.98 -7.15 -6.27
N ILE A 90 0.73 -5.85 -6.21
CA ILE A 90 0.83 -5.07 -4.98
C ILE A 90 -0.42 -4.22 -4.79
N THR A 91 -0.92 -4.22 -3.57
CA THR A 91 -1.92 -3.27 -3.11
C THR A 91 -1.36 -2.47 -1.95
N ILE A 92 -1.36 -1.14 -2.07
CA ILE A 92 -0.87 -0.21 -1.05
C ILE A 92 -2.05 0.60 -0.55
N PHE A 93 -2.15 0.75 0.76
CA PHE A 93 -3.17 1.56 1.42
C PHE A 93 -2.50 2.54 2.37
N TRP A 94 -2.86 3.82 2.31
CA TRP A 94 -2.40 4.77 3.30
C TRP A 94 -3.38 5.90 3.55
N THR A 95 -3.09 6.64 4.62
CA THR A 95 -3.86 7.80 5.05
C THR A 95 -2.91 8.97 5.24
N ARG A 96 -3.32 10.13 4.74
CA ARG A 96 -2.68 11.42 5.00
C ARG A 96 -3.68 12.43 5.55
N GLN A 97 -3.19 13.46 6.21
CA GLN A 97 -3.97 14.55 6.78
C GLN A 97 -3.40 15.89 6.36
N GLU A 98 -4.28 16.81 5.98
CA GLU A 98 -3.94 18.21 5.83
C GLU A 98 -4.30 18.94 7.13
N GLU A 99 -3.37 19.72 7.65
CA GLU A 99 -3.53 20.55 8.85
C GLU A 99 -3.59 22.03 8.47
N ASP A 100 -4.32 22.84 9.23
CA ASP A 100 -4.31 24.29 9.09
C ASP A 100 -3.05 24.92 9.70
N ASP A 101 -2.92 26.25 9.60
CA ASP A 101 -1.80 27.01 10.16
C ASP A 101 -1.68 26.87 11.70
N ASP A 102 -2.74 26.45 12.39
CA ASP A 102 -2.78 26.23 13.84
C ASP A 102 -2.49 24.76 14.22
N GLY A 103 -2.35 23.85 13.24
CA GLY A 103 -2.10 22.42 13.43
C GLY A 103 -3.37 21.61 13.69
N ASP A 104 -4.56 22.16 13.41
CA ASP A 104 -5.82 21.42 13.46
C ASP A 104 -6.05 20.69 12.11
N VAL A 105 -6.43 19.42 12.17
CA VAL A 105 -6.71 18.61 10.97
C VAL A 105 -7.93 19.16 10.23
N GLU A 106 -7.72 19.66 9.01
CA GLU A 106 -8.79 20.15 8.12
C GLU A 106 -9.41 19.03 7.30
N ALA A 107 -8.59 18.10 6.82
CA ALA A 107 -9.03 17.01 5.95
C ALA A 107 -8.22 15.73 6.15
N THR A 108 -8.89 14.58 5.98
CA THR A 108 -8.26 13.25 5.91
C THR A 108 -8.50 12.64 4.53
N TYR A 109 -7.42 12.08 3.97
CA TYR A 109 -7.43 11.42 2.67
C TYR A 109 -7.05 9.96 2.82
N THR A 110 -7.79 9.06 2.18
CA THR A 110 -7.42 7.64 2.10
C THR A 110 -7.02 7.31 0.67
N MET A 111 -5.79 6.85 0.51
CA MET A 111 -5.25 6.44 -0.78
C MET A 111 -5.21 4.92 -0.90
N THR A 112 -5.57 4.43 -2.08
CA THR A 112 -5.42 3.02 -2.49
C THR A 112 -4.67 2.97 -3.81
N CYS A 113 -3.55 2.25 -3.84
CA CYS A 113 -2.81 1.94 -5.06
C CYS A 113 -2.88 0.44 -5.34
N ILE A 114 -3.26 0.08 -6.55
CA ILE A 114 -3.24 -1.30 -7.04
C ILE A 114 -2.32 -1.33 -8.25
N GLY A 115 -1.39 -2.27 -8.28
CA GLY A 115 -0.42 -2.37 -9.35
C GLY A 115 0.20 -3.74 -9.50
N ALA A 116 1.07 -3.82 -10.50
CA ALA A 116 1.95 -4.95 -10.75
C ALA A 116 3.38 -4.60 -10.32
N VAL A 117 4.15 -5.64 -9.98
CA VAL A 117 5.57 -5.54 -9.64
C VAL A 117 6.35 -6.34 -10.68
N THR A 118 7.45 -5.78 -11.16
CA THR A 118 8.35 -6.42 -12.11
C THR A 118 9.76 -5.89 -11.87
N ASP A 119 10.72 -6.77 -11.61
CA ASP A 119 12.17 -6.51 -11.53
C ASP A 119 12.58 -5.03 -11.34
N GLY A 120 12.57 -4.55 -10.08
CA GLY A 120 12.97 -3.17 -9.72
C GLY A 120 11.98 -2.06 -10.12
N TYR A 121 10.80 -2.41 -10.62
CA TYR A 121 9.76 -1.48 -11.08
C TYR A 121 8.36 -1.89 -10.61
N MET A 122 7.51 -0.90 -10.33
CA MET A 122 6.10 -1.08 -10.03
C MET A 122 5.27 -0.09 -10.81
N TYR A 123 4.05 -0.46 -11.18
CA TYR A 123 3.13 0.45 -11.85
C TYR A 123 1.69 0.05 -11.63
N GLY A 124 0.79 1.03 -11.72
CA GLY A 124 -0.62 0.73 -11.57
C GLY A 124 -1.52 1.96 -11.58
N SER A 125 -2.65 1.81 -10.90
CA SER A 125 -3.64 2.87 -10.71
C SER A 125 -3.81 3.20 -9.24
N TRP A 126 -4.08 4.46 -8.96
CA TRP A 126 -4.38 4.95 -7.63
C TRP A 126 -5.80 5.52 -7.58
N SER A 127 -6.42 5.47 -6.40
CA SER A 127 -7.64 6.20 -6.10
C SER A 127 -7.57 6.80 -4.70
N GLU A 128 -7.98 8.05 -4.58
CA GLU A 128 -8.09 8.77 -3.31
C GLU A 128 -9.56 9.00 -2.97
N LEU A 129 -9.88 8.89 -1.69
CA LEU A 129 -11.17 9.23 -1.12
C LEU A 129 -10.99 10.32 -0.06
N GLU A 130 -11.68 11.44 -0.26
CA GLU A 130 -11.74 12.55 0.69
C GLU A 130 -12.86 12.34 1.72
N ASP A 131 -12.81 13.09 2.82
CA ASP A 131 -13.81 13.04 3.89
C ASP A 131 -15.22 13.47 3.42
N ASP A 132 -15.30 14.32 2.40
CA ASP A 132 -16.58 14.76 1.80
C ASP A 132 -17.20 13.69 0.87
N GLY A 133 -16.47 12.59 0.63
CA GLY A 133 -16.87 11.48 -0.22
C GLY A 133 -16.54 11.67 -1.70
N SER A 134 -15.86 12.75 -2.07
CA SER A 134 -15.29 12.91 -3.40
C SER A 134 -14.15 11.92 -3.62
N THR A 135 -13.95 11.56 -4.90
CA THR A 135 -12.94 10.59 -5.30
C THR A 135 -12.15 11.11 -6.49
N SER A 136 -10.84 10.97 -6.41
CA SER A 136 -9.92 11.21 -7.53
C SER A 136 -9.15 9.91 -7.84
N SER A 137 -8.59 9.81 -9.04
CA SER A 137 -7.87 8.62 -9.48
C SER A 137 -6.91 8.94 -10.61
N GLY A 138 -5.84 8.15 -10.72
CA GLY A 138 -4.85 8.32 -11.76
C GLY A 138 -3.92 7.12 -11.87
N SER A 139 -2.77 7.37 -12.50
CA SER A 139 -1.72 6.37 -12.71
C SER A 139 -0.52 6.64 -11.81
N TRP A 140 0.16 5.56 -11.41
CA TRP A 140 1.40 5.67 -10.66
C TRP A 140 2.44 4.68 -11.18
N GLU A 141 3.69 5.02 -10.92
CA GLU A 141 4.85 4.19 -11.17
C GLU A 141 5.86 4.34 -10.03
N ALA A 142 6.65 3.31 -9.74
CA ALA A 142 7.74 3.38 -8.78
C ALA A 142 8.96 2.61 -9.25
N THR A 143 10.15 3.13 -8.90
CA THR A 143 11.44 2.47 -9.15
C THR A 143 12.16 2.25 -7.83
N GLU A 144 12.86 1.13 -7.70
CA GLU A 144 13.74 0.88 -6.56
C GLU A 144 14.85 1.95 -6.45
N ALA A 145 15.29 2.25 -5.23
CA ALA A 145 16.19 3.36 -4.92
C ALA A 145 17.69 3.08 -5.13
#